data_AF-A0A096H204-F1
#
_entry.id   AF-A0A096H204-F1
#
_cell.length_a   1.000
_cell.length_b   1.000
_cell.length_c   1.000
_cell.angle_alpha   90.00
_cell.angle_beta   90.00
_cell.angle_gamma   90.00
#
_symmetry.space_group_name_H-M   'P 1'
#
loop_
_entity.id
_entity.type
_entity.pdbx_description
1 polymer ?
#
loop_
_entity_poly.entity_id
_entity_poly.type
_entity_poly.pdbx_seq_one_letter_code
_entity_poly.pdbx_strand_id
1 'polypeptide(L)'
;MTKSAPAPEAEQMSPFSLRVLLDLLLVRAAPHLTQKELTWLERNVSEFAGTLAMQLEDLTEGIGCLVAADADSGSFQDSDDLPRLMFFLSNQVSLLNGLRLVSDMATHLHSRVASR
;
A
#
# COMPACT_ATOMS: atom_id res chain seq x y z
N MET A 1 22.22 0.57 -41.26
CA MET A 1 21.29 1.17 -40.29
C MET A 1 21.27 0.29 -39.05
N THR A 2 22.07 0.64 -38.05
CA THR A 2 22.20 -0.08 -36.79
C THR A 2 20.96 0.18 -35.95
N LYS A 3 20.13 -0.87 -35.79
CA LYS A 3 19.02 -0.90 -34.85
C LYS A 3 19.58 -0.75 -33.44
N SER A 4 19.50 0.45 -32.89
CA SER A 4 19.87 0.72 -31.50
C SER A 4 19.04 -0.19 -30.60
N ALA A 5 19.72 -0.96 -29.75
CA ALA A 5 19.06 -1.75 -28.73
C ALA A 5 18.20 -0.81 -27.84
N PRO A 6 16.97 -1.18 -27.48
CA PRO A 6 16.22 -0.44 -26.50
C PRO A 6 16.93 -0.52 -25.14
N ALA A 7 16.98 0.59 -24.43
CA ALA A 7 17.58 0.69 -23.10
C ALA A 7 16.97 -0.36 -22.14
N PRO A 8 17.76 -0.92 -21.21
CA PRO A 8 17.26 -1.92 -20.28
C PRO A 8 16.28 -1.28 -19.30
N GLU A 9 15.05 -1.79 -19.33
CA GLU A 9 14.18 -2.00 -18.17
C GLU A 9 13.90 -0.78 -17.28
N ALA A 10 13.17 0.20 -17.83
CA ALA A 10 12.08 0.84 -17.09
C ALA A 10 10.86 -0.11 -16.97
N GLU A 11 11.12 -1.42 -16.85
CA GLU A 11 10.09 -2.45 -16.81
C GLU A 11 9.43 -2.46 -15.43
N GLN A 12 8.12 -2.16 -15.46
CA GLN A 12 7.12 -2.66 -14.53
C GLN A 12 7.13 -2.11 -13.09
N MET A 13 7.41 -0.83 -12.91
CA MET A 13 6.74 -0.15 -11.79
C MET A 13 5.27 -0.03 -12.16
N SER A 14 4.40 -0.83 -11.54
CA SER A 14 2.95 -0.65 -11.67
C SER A 14 2.62 0.81 -11.35
N PRO A 15 2.16 1.62 -12.33
CA PRO A 15 1.97 3.05 -12.13
C PRO A 15 0.88 3.37 -11.09
N PHE A 16 0.14 2.35 -10.67
CA PHE A 16 -0.95 2.44 -9.70
C PHE A 16 -0.61 1.80 -8.35
N SER A 17 0.61 1.29 -8.13
CA SER A 17 0.97 0.73 -6.84
C SER A 17 1.25 1.85 -5.84
N LEU A 18 0.31 2.07 -4.92
CA LEU A 18 0.46 3.00 -3.80
C LEU A 18 1.70 2.68 -2.94
N ARG A 19 2.06 1.40 -2.84
CA ARG A 19 3.30 0.96 -2.19
C ARG A 19 4.53 1.57 -2.87
N VAL A 20 4.63 1.41 -4.20
CA VAL A 20 5.77 1.91 -4.98
C VAL A 20 5.87 3.43 -4.88
N LEU A 21 4.73 4.13 -4.92
CA LEU A 21 4.71 5.58 -4.73
C LEU A 21 5.22 5.98 -3.36
N LEU A 22 4.74 5.32 -2.29
CA LEU A 22 5.20 5.59 -0.93
C LEU A 22 6.70 5.29 -0.77
N ASP A 23 7.18 4.17 -1.30
CA ASP A 23 8.59 3.79 -1.27
C ASP A 23 9.48 4.86 -1.96
N LEU A 24 9.10 5.30 -3.17
CA LEU A 24 9.84 6.35 -3.90
C LEU A 24 9.85 7.69 -3.15
N LEU A 25 8.72 8.10 -2.57
CA LEU A 25 8.64 9.32 -1.78
C LEU A 25 9.50 9.22 -0.52
N LEU A 26 9.45 8.07 0.13
CA LEU A 26 10.14 7.81 1.38
C LEU A 26 11.66 7.76 1.20
N VAL A 27 12.15 7.07 0.17
CA VAL A 27 13.57 7.03 -0.19
C VAL A 27 14.12 8.44 -0.44
N ARG A 28 13.32 9.32 -1.07
CA ARG A 28 13.71 10.71 -1.32
C ARG A 28 13.65 11.58 -0.07
N ALA A 29 12.68 11.35 0.82
CA ALA A 29 12.53 12.12 2.05
C ALA A 29 13.52 11.71 3.13
N ALA A 30 13.93 10.44 3.17
CA ALA A 30 14.73 9.82 4.23
C ALA A 30 15.96 10.63 4.70
N PRO A 31 16.79 11.24 3.82
CA PRO A 31 17.95 12.02 4.25
C PRO A 31 17.62 13.32 4.98
N HIS A 32 16.38 13.81 4.86
CA HIS A 32 15.93 15.11 5.35
C HIS A 32 14.95 15.00 6.54
N LEU A 33 14.60 13.78 6.96
CA LEU A 33 13.70 13.58 8.10
C LEU A 33 14.39 13.92 9.42
N THR A 34 13.72 14.75 10.21
CA THR A 34 14.13 15.09 11.57
C THR A 34 13.80 13.98 12.55
N GLN A 35 14.45 14.00 13.71
CA GLN A 35 14.20 13.03 14.78
C GLN A 35 12.73 13.02 15.25
N LYS A 36 12.10 14.19 15.28
CA LYS A 36 10.70 14.35 15.66
C LYS A 36 9.78 13.70 14.65
N GLU A 37 10.06 13.85 13.35
CA GLU A 37 9.30 13.23 12.26
C GLU A 37 9.48 11.70 12.26
N LEU A 38 10.70 11.20 12.46
CA LEU A 38 10.96 9.76 12.59
C LEU A 38 10.18 9.15 13.77
N THR A 39 10.20 9.80 14.93
CA THR A 39 9.44 9.36 16.11
C THR A 39 7.93 9.40 15.86
N TRP A 40 7.45 10.41 15.13
CA TRP A 40 6.04 10.52 14.77
C TRP A 40 5.63 9.38 13.81
N LEU A 41 6.44 9.11 12.79
CA LEU A 41 6.17 8.03 11.83
C LEU A 41 6.13 6.67 12.53
N GLU A 42 7.12 6.36 13.36
CA GLU A 42 7.19 5.09 14.11
C GLU A 42 5.96 4.85 14.98
N ARG A 43 5.48 5.90 15.68
CA ARG A 43 4.35 5.76 16.60
C ARG A 43 3.00 5.68 15.91
N ASN A 44 2.79 6.51 14.88
CA ASN A 44 1.44 6.74 14.33
C ASN A 44 1.16 5.88 13.09
N VAL A 45 2.17 5.55 12.29
CA VAL A 45 1.95 4.82 11.03
C VAL A 45 1.52 3.37 11.29
N SER A 46 2.11 2.71 12.29
CA SER A 46 1.72 1.34 12.64
C SER A 46 0.28 1.26 13.18
N GLU A 47 -0.14 2.21 14.01
CA GLU A 47 -1.52 2.28 14.53
C GLU A 47 -2.53 2.54 13.41
N PHE A 48 -2.21 3.49 12.53
CA PHE A 48 -3.05 3.79 11.38
C PHE A 48 -3.16 2.59 10.42
N ALA A 49 -2.04 1.91 10.13
CA ALA A 49 -2.04 0.70 9.32
C ALA A 49 -2.86 -0.43 9.95
N GLY A 50 -2.77 -0.61 11.26
CA GLY A 50 -3.60 -1.59 11.98
C GLY A 50 -5.09 -1.28 11.89
N THR A 51 -5.48 0.00 12.07
CA THR A 51 -6.87 0.45 11.92
C THR A 51 -7.39 0.19 10.51
N LEU A 52 -6.61 0.52 9.48
CA LEU A 52 -6.99 0.31 8.09
C LEU A 52 -7.08 -1.19 7.74
N ALA A 53 -6.24 -2.03 8.34
CA ALA A 53 -6.29 -3.47 8.17
C ALA A 53 -7.58 -4.07 8.76
N MET A 54 -7.98 -3.66 9.96
CA MET A 54 -9.25 -4.08 10.57
C MET A 54 -10.45 -3.64 9.71
N GLN A 55 -10.44 -2.40 9.22
CA GLN A 55 -11.51 -1.92 8.33
C GLN A 55 -11.59 -2.71 7.01
N LEU A 56 -10.43 -3.11 6.46
CA LEU A 56 -10.37 -3.93 5.26
C LEU A 56 -10.89 -5.35 5.52
N GLU A 57 -10.58 -5.91 6.67
CA GLU A 57 -11.12 -7.20 7.14
C GLU A 57 -12.65 -7.13 7.24
N ASP A 58 -13.19 -6.18 8.01
CA ASP A 58 -14.63 -5.98 8.19
C ASP A 58 -15.36 -5.80 6.85
N LEU A 59 -14.78 -5.01 5.95
CA LEU A 59 -15.35 -4.78 4.61
C LEU A 59 -15.36 -6.08 3.80
N THR A 60 -14.26 -6.82 3.81
CA THR A 60 -14.12 -8.05 3.02
C THR A 60 -15.04 -9.16 3.57
N GLU A 61 -15.18 -9.26 4.89
CA GLU A 61 -16.14 -10.15 5.54
C GLU A 61 -17.58 -9.78 5.20
N GLY A 62 -17.93 -8.49 5.26
CA GLY A 62 -19.26 -7.99 4.90
C GLY A 62 -19.63 -8.30 3.45
N ILE A 63 -18.67 -8.14 2.53
CA ILE A 63 -18.83 -8.56 1.12
C ILE A 63 -19.04 -10.08 1.03
N GLY A 64 -18.24 -10.87 1.76
CA GLY A 64 -18.38 -12.32 1.80
C GLY A 64 -19.77 -12.75 2.28
N CYS A 65 -20.28 -12.12 3.34
CA CYS A 65 -21.64 -12.34 3.84
C CYS A 65 -22.70 -11.97 2.80
N LEU A 66 -22.54 -10.82 2.12
CA LEU A 66 -23.46 -10.38 1.08
C LEU A 66 -23.55 -11.40 -0.06
N VAL A 67 -22.40 -11.86 -0.54
CA VAL A 67 -22.30 -12.86 -1.61
C VAL A 67 -22.85 -14.22 -1.16
N ALA A 68 -22.55 -14.65 0.07
CA ALA A 68 -23.02 -15.92 0.59
C ALA A 68 -24.54 -15.94 0.83
N ALA A 69 -25.14 -14.79 1.14
CA ALA A 69 -26.57 -14.63 1.31
C ALA A 69 -27.33 -14.40 -0.02
N ASP A 70 -26.61 -14.16 -1.12
CA ASP A 70 -27.20 -13.92 -2.44
C ASP A 70 -27.61 -15.26 -3.08
N ALA A 71 -28.90 -15.40 -3.41
CA ALA A 71 -29.45 -16.61 -4.00
C ALA A 71 -29.41 -16.61 -5.54
N ASP A 72 -29.29 -15.42 -6.16
CA ASP A 72 -29.15 -15.17 -7.59
C ASP A 72 -28.01 -14.12 -7.80
N SER A 73 -27.82 -13.56 -9.00
CA SER A 73 -26.79 -12.55 -9.30
C SER A 73 -27.03 -11.16 -8.65
N GLY A 74 -27.74 -11.08 -7.52
CA GLY A 74 -28.47 -9.90 -7.05
C GLY A 74 -27.64 -8.67 -6.74
N SER A 75 -26.41 -8.84 -6.22
CA SER A 75 -25.58 -7.74 -5.71
C SER A 75 -24.49 -7.25 -6.66
N PHE A 76 -24.13 -8.05 -7.66
CA PHE A 76 -23.17 -7.71 -8.71
C PHE A 76 -23.87 -7.75 -10.06
N GLN A 77 -24.61 -6.69 -10.34
CA GLN A 77 -25.51 -6.62 -11.49
C GLN A 77 -24.78 -6.22 -12.77
N ASP A 78 -23.63 -5.54 -12.64
CA ASP A 78 -22.72 -5.24 -13.75
C ASP A 78 -21.54 -6.22 -13.75
N SER A 79 -21.15 -6.65 -14.95
CA SER A 79 -19.91 -7.39 -15.20
C SER A 79 -18.65 -6.70 -14.66
N ASP A 80 -18.70 -5.38 -14.49
CA ASP A 80 -17.61 -4.57 -13.96
C ASP A 80 -17.55 -4.51 -12.42
N ASP A 81 -18.62 -4.85 -11.70
CA ASP A 81 -18.71 -4.58 -10.25
C ASP A 81 -17.69 -5.41 -9.45
N LEU A 82 -17.59 -6.71 -9.75
CA LEU A 82 -16.64 -7.60 -9.08
C LEU A 82 -15.18 -7.25 -9.42
N PRO A 83 -14.77 -7.07 -10.69
CA PRO A 83 -13.44 -6.59 -11.03
C PRO A 83 -13.07 -5.28 -10.33
N ARG A 84 -13.95 -4.27 -10.31
CA ARG A 84 -13.71 -2.99 -9.62
C ARG A 84 -13.48 -3.18 -8.13
N LEU A 85 -14.28 -4.03 -7.50
CA LEU A 85 -14.12 -4.36 -6.08
C LEU A 85 -12.78 -5.05 -5.80
N MET A 86 -12.39 -6.02 -6.63
CA MET A 86 -11.10 -6.71 -6.48
C MET A 86 -9.91 -5.76 -6.67
N PHE A 87 -9.97 -4.86 -7.66
CA PHE A 87 -8.94 -3.83 -7.82
C PHE A 87 -8.89 -2.86 -6.64
N PHE A 88 -10.05 -2.47 -6.09
CA PHE A 88 -10.11 -1.66 -4.89
C PHE A 88 -9.44 -2.34 -3.69
N LEU A 89 -9.79 -3.60 -3.39
CA LEU A 89 -9.18 -4.37 -2.30
C LEU A 89 -7.67 -4.53 -2.51
N SER A 90 -7.24 -4.84 -3.74
CA SER A 90 -5.82 -4.91 -4.10
C SER A 90 -5.09 -3.60 -3.83
N ASN A 91 -5.71 -2.45 -4.12
CA ASN A 91 -5.13 -1.13 -3.84
C ASN A 91 -5.01 -0.87 -2.33
N GLN A 92 -6.00 -1.28 -1.53
CA GLN A 92 -5.92 -1.15 -0.06
C GLN A 92 -4.79 -2.02 0.52
N VAL A 93 -4.65 -3.27 0.05
CA VAL A 93 -3.52 -4.15 0.43
C VAL A 93 -2.19 -3.55 -0.01
N SER A 94 -2.11 -2.96 -1.19
CA SER A 94 -0.90 -2.24 -1.62
C SER A 94 -0.58 -1.06 -0.70
N LEU A 95 -1.59 -0.29 -0.26
CA LEU A 95 -1.39 0.82 0.67
C LEU A 95 -0.86 0.33 2.02
N LEU A 96 -1.47 -0.70 2.61
CA LEU A 96 -1.01 -1.32 3.86
C LEU A 96 0.45 -1.74 3.80
N ASN A 97 0.86 -2.38 2.70
CA ASN A 97 2.26 -2.76 2.48
C ASN A 97 3.20 -1.55 2.34
N GLY A 98 2.73 -0.42 1.79
CA GLY A 98 3.48 0.83 1.76
C GLY A 98 3.65 1.44 3.15
N LEU A 99 2.57 1.47 3.96
CA LEU A 99 2.62 1.97 5.34
C LEU A 99 3.55 1.12 6.22
N ARG A 100 3.54 -0.21 6.06
CA ARG A 100 4.48 -1.10 6.75
C ARG A 100 5.93 -0.73 6.44
N LEU A 101 6.24 -0.48 5.17
CA LEU A 101 7.58 -0.08 4.74
C LEU A 101 8.00 1.27 5.35
N VAL A 102 7.07 2.23 5.43
CA VAL A 102 7.31 3.52 6.11
C VAL A 102 7.66 3.32 7.59
N SER A 103 6.90 2.48 8.29
CA SER A 103 7.14 2.18 9.71
C SER A 103 8.51 1.52 9.92
N ASP A 104 8.80 0.45 9.15
CA ASP A 104 10.07 -0.29 9.24
C ASP A 104 11.27 0.65 9.00
N MET A 105 11.19 1.50 7.97
CA MET A 105 12.27 2.46 7.68
C MET A 105 12.43 3.51 8.79
N ALA A 106 11.32 4.03 9.33
CA ALA A 106 11.37 4.99 10.43
C ALA A 106 12.09 4.40 11.64
N THR A 107 11.74 3.18 12.06
CA THR A 107 12.43 2.45 13.14
C THR A 107 13.92 2.25 12.83
N HIS A 108 14.26 1.85 11.61
CA HIS A 108 15.65 1.67 11.20
C HIS A 108 16.45 2.99 11.27
N LEU A 109 15.93 4.09 10.72
CA LEU A 109 16.62 5.39 10.77
C LEU A 109 16.73 5.93 12.20
N HIS A 110 15.67 5.81 13.00
CA HIS A 110 15.67 6.22 14.40
C HIS A 110 16.77 5.51 15.19
N SER A 111 16.91 4.18 15.02
CA SER A 111 17.95 3.40 15.71
C SER A 111 19.38 3.85 15.35
N ARG A 112 19.62 4.27 14.11
CA ARG A 112 20.94 4.76 13.66
C ARG A 112 21.27 6.13 14.23
N VAL A 113 20.28 7.01 14.38
CA VAL A 113 20.47 8.33 14.99
C VAL A 113 20.70 8.19 16.51
N ALA A 114 20.00 7.28 17.18
CA ALA A 114 20.16 7.04 18.62
C ALA A 114 21.51 6.39 19.00
N SER A 115 22.18 5.72 18.05
CA SER A 115 23.49 5.07 18.25
C SER A 115 24.71 5.98 18.06
N ARG A 116 24.49 7.26 17.72
CA ARG A 116 25.54 8.29 17.57
C ARG A 116 25.54 9.24 18.76
#